data_AF-A0A5E4LC05-F1
#
_entry.id   AF-A0A5E4LC05-F1
#
_cell.length_a   1.000
_cell.length_b   1.000
_cell.length_c   1.000
_cell.angle_alpha   90.00
_cell.angle_beta   90.00
_cell.angle_gamma   90.00
#
_symmetry.space_group_name_H-M   'P 1'
#
loop_
_entity.id
_entity.type
_entity.pdbx_description
1 polymer ?
#
loop_
_entity_poly.entity_id
_entity_poly.type
_entity_poly.pdbx_seq_one_letter_code
_entity_poly.pdbx_strand_id
1 'polypeptide(L)'
;MKIIPLLAVSLVLLFFVFSSGCTQQPGQQGNNTTLVFGANKTLAYGDVALVDYILRVNMTDPATNISSMVVFDTSIQEVANASGILNPDRHYAPLTVNISDNNGYLAGFTRALNLMGEGENKTFTLAAADAYGVYDPQKVSSIPRFYTQSLYDEVPVAYFTARNVSYAVGTNLTSSAYLDATVVNATNDTVTIKYQPFINQTFTVNGLPEQMSFVNDTSMTAELLLVPGTRYVTQGSDGTPHQVLTLAVNDTSITLDANHPLAGKSLAFTVFVRKIQKA
;
A
#
# COMPACT_ATOMS: atom_id res chain seq x y z
N MET A 1 -30.79 -1.37 6.52
CA MET A 1 -30.88 -1.00 5.10
C MET A 1 -29.83 0.07 4.87
N LYS A 2 -28.80 -0.18 4.06
CA LYS A 2 -27.63 0.72 3.95
C LYS A 2 -27.99 1.91 3.05
N ILE A 3 -28.11 3.08 3.66
CA ILE A 3 -28.53 4.33 2.99
C ILE A 3 -27.33 5.30 2.99
N ILE A 4 -27.02 5.74 1.77
CA ILE A 4 -26.16 6.82 1.26
C ILE A 4 -24.62 6.67 1.43
N PRO A 5 -23.90 6.31 0.34
CA PRO A 5 -22.62 6.89 0.02
C PRO A 5 -22.89 8.23 -0.69
N LEU A 6 -22.92 9.31 0.07
CA LEU A 6 -22.80 10.68 -0.45
C LEU A 6 -22.32 11.60 0.66
N LEU A 7 -21.50 11.10 1.59
CA LEU A 7 -20.37 11.95 1.94
C LEU A 7 -19.59 12.09 0.62
N ALA A 8 -19.85 13.17 -0.10
CA ALA A 8 -18.78 13.83 -0.81
C ALA A 8 -17.74 14.23 0.25
N VAL A 9 -17.00 13.23 0.78
CA VAL A 9 -15.58 13.43 1.07
C VAL A 9 -14.92 13.55 -0.31
N SER A 10 -15.29 14.60 -1.04
CA SER A 10 -14.52 15.14 -2.14
C SER A 10 -13.39 15.95 -1.51
N LEU A 11 -12.59 15.28 -0.69
CA LEU A 11 -11.44 15.78 0.05
C LEU A 11 -10.86 14.56 0.78
N VAL A 12 -10.45 13.50 0.09
CA VAL A 12 -9.15 13.44 -0.55
C VAL A 12 -9.26 12.51 -1.76
N LEU A 13 -9.56 13.06 -2.94
CA LEU A 13 -8.97 12.50 -4.15
C LEU A 13 -7.50 12.83 -4.05
N LEU A 14 -6.79 12.00 -3.27
CA LEU A 14 -5.42 11.69 -3.55
C LEU A 14 -5.51 11.03 -4.94
N PHE A 15 -5.54 11.88 -5.97
CA PHE A 15 -5.08 11.56 -7.31
C PHE A 15 -3.58 11.25 -7.19
N PHE A 16 -3.24 10.27 -6.37
CA PHE A 16 -2.10 9.49 -6.64
C PHE A 16 -2.43 8.83 -7.98
N VAL A 17 -1.84 9.34 -9.03
CA VAL A 17 -1.53 8.51 -10.18
C VAL A 17 -0.51 7.49 -9.66
N PHE A 18 -0.99 6.55 -8.83
CA PHE A 18 -0.26 5.36 -8.50
C PHE A 18 -0.27 4.58 -9.80
N SER A 19 0.78 4.78 -10.59
CA SER A 19 1.23 3.73 -11.47
C SER A 19 1.63 2.54 -10.58
N SER A 20 0.64 1.82 -10.06
CA SER A 20 0.76 0.51 -9.43
C SER A 20 0.91 -0.54 -10.52
N GLY A 21 1.79 -0.22 -11.46
CA GLY A 21 2.40 -1.21 -12.29
C GLY A 21 3.63 -1.70 -11.55
N CYS A 22 3.66 -2.99 -11.23
CA CYS A 22 4.88 -3.77 -11.44
C CYS A 22 5.24 -3.78 -12.93
N THR A 23 5.20 -2.63 -13.61
CA THR A 23 5.62 -2.43 -14.98
C THR A 23 6.81 -1.50 -14.84
N GLN A 24 8.00 -2.09 -14.97
CA GLN A 24 9.22 -1.32 -15.15
C GLN A 24 8.95 -0.29 -16.25
N GLN A 25 9.20 0.99 -15.96
CA GLN A 25 9.18 2.01 -17.01
C GLN A 25 10.12 1.55 -18.14
N PRO A 26 9.63 1.44 -19.38
CA PRO A 26 10.48 1.04 -20.48
C PRO A 26 11.53 2.14 -20.70
N GLY A 27 12.78 1.89 -20.33
CA GLY A 27 13.90 2.79 -20.63
C GLY A 27 14.98 2.98 -19.57
N GLN A 28 14.85 2.45 -18.34
CA GLN A 28 15.90 2.55 -17.32
C GLN A 28 16.54 1.18 -17.07
N GLN A 29 17.28 0.65 -18.06
CA GLN A 29 18.26 -0.41 -17.82
C GLN A 29 19.38 0.19 -16.96
N GLY A 30 19.29 0.04 -15.64
CA GLY A 30 20.35 0.44 -14.72
C GLY A 30 21.59 -0.41 -14.94
N ASN A 31 22.62 0.15 -15.57
CA ASN A 31 23.89 -0.50 -15.91
C ASN A 31 24.87 -0.60 -14.72
N ASN A 32 24.41 -0.34 -13.49
CA ASN A 32 25.26 -0.28 -12.29
C ASN A 32 25.13 -1.49 -11.37
N THR A 33 24.74 -2.65 -11.89
CA THR A 33 24.87 -3.91 -11.14
C THR A 33 26.31 -4.40 -11.26
N THR A 34 27.14 -4.23 -10.22
CA THR A 34 28.48 -4.85 -10.18
C THR A 34 28.31 -6.36 -10.01
N LEU A 35 28.21 -7.07 -11.13
CA LEU A 35 28.13 -8.52 -11.22
C LEU A 35 29.53 -9.05 -11.54
N VAL A 36 30.33 -9.42 -10.53
CA VAL A 36 31.61 -10.10 -10.76
C VAL A 36 31.37 -11.61 -10.75
N PHE A 37 31.27 -12.24 -11.92
CA PHE A 37 31.06 -13.69 -12.04
C PHE A 37 31.82 -14.33 -13.22
N GLY A 38 32.17 -15.61 -13.05
CA GLY A 38 32.80 -16.48 -14.05
C GLY A 38 31.86 -16.84 -15.21
N ALA A 39 32.45 -17.12 -16.37
CA ALA A 39 31.85 -16.99 -17.71
C ALA A 39 30.79 -18.02 -18.15
N ASN A 40 30.18 -18.83 -17.27
CA ASN A 40 29.21 -19.83 -17.69
C ASN A 40 27.79 -19.52 -17.19
N LYS A 41 26.92 -19.07 -18.12
CA LYS A 41 25.48 -18.96 -17.93
C LYS A 41 24.88 -20.38 -17.89
N THR A 42 24.28 -20.80 -16.78
CA THR A 42 23.83 -22.21 -16.61
C THR A 42 22.31 -22.39 -16.72
N LEU A 43 21.50 -21.38 -16.35
CA LEU A 43 20.04 -21.41 -16.54
C LEU A 43 19.65 -20.70 -17.84
N ALA A 44 18.79 -21.35 -18.62
CA ALA A 44 18.23 -20.86 -19.87
C ALA A 44 16.80 -20.33 -19.67
N TYR A 45 16.36 -19.48 -20.60
CA TYR A 45 14.96 -19.05 -20.63
C TYR A 45 14.04 -20.27 -20.79
N GLY A 46 12.99 -20.35 -19.97
CA GLY A 46 12.06 -21.48 -19.88
C GLY A 46 12.44 -22.53 -18.83
N ASP A 47 13.68 -22.54 -18.31
CA ASP A 47 14.05 -23.41 -17.19
C ASP A 47 13.24 -23.05 -15.93
N VAL A 48 13.10 -24.01 -15.02
CA VAL A 48 12.52 -23.79 -13.70
C VAL A 48 13.59 -24.07 -12.63
N ALA A 49 13.86 -23.08 -11.78
CA ALA A 49 14.78 -23.18 -10.67
C ALA A 49 14.03 -23.39 -9.36
N LEU A 50 14.46 -24.33 -8.53
CA LEU A 50 14.08 -24.39 -7.12
C LEU A 50 15.21 -23.77 -6.31
N VAL A 51 14.94 -22.71 -5.55
CA VAL A 51 15.98 -21.94 -4.86
C VAL A 51 15.62 -21.69 -3.40
N ASP A 52 16.59 -21.85 -2.52
CA ASP A 52 16.53 -21.20 -1.21
C ASP A 52 17.12 -19.82 -1.27
N TYR A 53 16.59 -18.89 -0.47
CA TYR A 53 17.11 -17.53 -0.42
C TYR A 53 17.04 -16.94 0.98
N ILE A 54 17.95 -16.00 1.22
CA ILE A 54 17.92 -15.07 2.35
C ILE A 54 18.06 -13.67 1.77
N LEU A 55 17.02 -12.84 1.92
CA LEU A 55 17.05 -11.43 1.58
C LEU A 55 17.50 -10.62 2.80
N ARG A 56 18.55 -9.83 2.64
CA ARG A 56 18.99 -8.84 3.60
C ARG A 56 18.87 -7.43 3.05
N VAL A 57 18.49 -6.49 3.90
CA VAL A 57 18.34 -5.08 3.56
C VAL A 57 19.05 -4.25 4.61
N ASN A 58 19.73 -3.17 4.17
CA ASN A 58 20.31 -2.22 5.10
C ASN A 58 19.21 -1.34 5.70
N MET A 59 18.91 -1.57 6.98
CA MET A 59 17.88 -0.83 7.72
C MET A 59 18.54 -0.02 8.83
N THR A 60 18.01 1.19 9.03
CA THR A 60 18.40 2.07 10.13
C THR A 60 17.40 1.89 11.26
N ASP A 61 17.89 1.51 12.44
CA ASP A 61 17.07 1.46 13.64
C ASP A 61 16.73 2.90 14.08
N PRO A 62 15.44 3.28 14.15
CA PRO A 62 15.06 4.64 14.54
C PRO A 62 15.43 4.99 15.99
N ALA A 63 15.61 4.01 16.89
CA ALA A 63 15.97 4.26 18.28
C ALA A 63 17.47 4.52 18.46
N THR A 64 18.31 3.80 17.72
CA THR A 64 19.78 3.90 17.84
C THR A 64 20.45 4.69 16.73
N ASN A 65 19.73 4.95 15.63
CA ASN A 65 20.25 5.52 14.39
C ASN A 65 21.40 4.71 13.76
N ILE A 66 21.53 3.43 14.11
CA ILE A 66 22.55 2.53 13.58
C ILE A 66 21.97 1.80 12.37
N SER A 67 22.70 1.80 11.26
CA SER A 67 22.34 1.05 10.07
C SER A 67 23.03 -0.31 10.05
N SER A 68 22.28 -1.37 9.78
CA SER A 68 22.81 -2.73 9.68
C SER A 68 22.06 -3.56 8.64
N MET A 69 22.72 -4.59 8.12
CA MET A 69 22.08 -5.58 7.24
C MET A 69 21.22 -6.51 8.07
N VAL A 70 19.90 -6.38 7.96
CA VAL A 70 18.93 -7.25 8.64
C VAL A 70 18.35 -8.25 7.66
N VAL A 71 18.03 -9.47 8.13
CA VAL A 71 17.26 -10.43 7.34
C VAL A 71 15.83 -9.91 7.24
N PHE A 72 15.38 -9.65 6.02
CA PHE A 72 14.07 -9.09 5.74
C PHE A 72 13.07 -10.16 5.29
N ASP A 73 13.53 -11.15 4.51
CA ASP A 73 12.73 -12.28 4.07
C ASP A 73 13.62 -13.51 3.81
N THR A 74 13.05 -14.71 3.85
CA THR A 74 13.79 -15.97 3.63
C THR A 74 12.86 -17.13 3.31
N SER A 75 13.31 -18.08 2.49
CA SER A 75 12.63 -19.38 2.33
C SER A 75 12.95 -20.37 3.45
N ILE A 76 13.98 -20.09 4.26
CA ILE A 76 14.56 -21.02 5.25
C ILE A 76 13.98 -20.72 6.64
N GLN A 77 13.26 -21.68 7.22
CA GLN A 77 12.57 -21.52 8.50
C GLN A 77 13.52 -21.23 9.67
N GLU A 78 14.66 -21.93 9.74
CA GLU A 78 15.64 -21.76 10.81
C GLU A 78 16.21 -20.34 10.81
N VAL A 79 16.46 -19.79 9.61
CA VAL A 79 16.92 -18.40 9.44
C VAL A 79 15.84 -17.41 9.86
N ALA A 80 14.58 -17.66 9.51
CA ALA A 80 13.46 -16.81 9.91
C ALA A 80 13.31 -16.77 11.43
N ASN A 81 13.38 -17.93 12.07
CA ASN A 81 13.32 -18.07 13.52
C ASN A 81 14.50 -17.36 14.21
N ALA A 82 15.73 -17.62 13.77
CA ALA A 82 16.92 -16.99 14.33
C ALA A 82 16.95 -15.47 14.15
N SER A 83 16.28 -14.95 13.11
CA SER A 83 16.21 -13.52 12.81
C SER A 83 14.95 -12.84 13.37
N GLY A 84 14.08 -13.57 14.08
CA GLY A 84 12.85 -13.03 14.66
C GLY A 84 11.75 -12.66 13.67
N ILE A 85 11.80 -13.17 12.44
CA ILE A 85 10.81 -12.92 11.36
C ILE A 85 9.96 -14.15 11.02
N LEU A 86 9.91 -15.12 11.92
CA LEU A 86 9.11 -16.33 11.73
C LEU A 86 7.62 -15.97 11.63
N ASN A 87 6.99 -16.35 10.52
CA ASN A 87 5.56 -16.29 10.34
C ASN A 87 5.00 -17.73 10.46
N PRO A 88 4.22 -18.06 11.52
CA PRO A 88 3.71 -19.41 11.73
C PRO A 88 2.74 -19.87 10.64
N ASP A 89 2.11 -18.95 9.91
CA ASP A 89 1.20 -19.27 8.81
C ASP A 89 1.93 -19.48 7.47
N ARG A 90 3.24 -19.22 7.41
CA ARG A 90 4.04 -19.38 6.19
C ARG A 90 4.55 -20.82 6.07
N HIS A 91 4.37 -21.41 4.89
CA HIS A 91 5.08 -22.62 4.52
C HIS A 91 6.48 -22.26 4.01
N TYR A 92 7.50 -22.60 4.79
CA TYR A 92 8.90 -22.38 4.43
C TYR A 92 9.41 -23.53 3.55
N ALA A 93 9.65 -23.24 2.28
CA ALA A 93 10.15 -24.17 1.28
C ALA A 93 10.91 -23.41 0.18
N PRO A 94 11.78 -24.09 -0.60
CA PRO A 94 12.43 -23.48 -1.75
C PRO A 94 11.43 -22.82 -2.71
N LEU A 95 11.77 -21.63 -3.21
CA LEU A 95 11.00 -20.92 -4.21
C LEU A 95 11.13 -21.60 -5.57
N THR A 96 10.01 -21.80 -6.26
CA THR A 96 9.96 -22.22 -7.66
C THR A 96 9.95 -20.99 -8.55
N VAL A 97 11.01 -20.78 -9.32
CA VAL A 97 11.19 -19.63 -10.20
C VAL A 97 11.27 -20.09 -11.64
N ASN A 98 10.29 -19.72 -12.46
CA ASN A 98 10.38 -19.87 -13.91
C ASN A 98 11.33 -18.79 -14.44
N ILE A 99 12.35 -19.20 -15.18
CA ILE A 99 13.30 -18.31 -15.82
C ILE A 99 12.68 -17.71 -17.07
N SER A 100 11.92 -16.65 -16.88
CA SER A 100 11.28 -15.87 -17.94
C SER A 100 11.09 -14.43 -17.51
N ASP A 101 10.83 -13.56 -18.48
CA ASP A 101 10.46 -12.18 -18.20
C ASP A 101 9.05 -12.14 -17.60
N ASN A 102 8.79 -11.19 -16.70
CA ASN A 102 7.49 -10.98 -16.05
C ASN A 102 6.93 -12.21 -15.31
N ASN A 103 7.80 -13.07 -14.78
CA ASN A 103 7.47 -14.28 -14.01
C ASN A 103 6.90 -14.02 -12.59
N GLY A 104 6.58 -12.77 -12.24
CA GLY A 104 6.11 -12.37 -10.91
C GLY A 104 7.21 -12.11 -9.88
N TYR A 105 8.49 -12.31 -10.22
CA TYR A 105 9.64 -12.02 -9.36
C TYR A 105 10.37 -10.75 -9.79
N LEU A 106 11.29 -10.26 -8.95
CA LEU A 106 12.12 -9.11 -9.28
C LEU A 106 12.98 -9.43 -10.51
N ALA A 107 12.92 -8.58 -11.54
CA ALA A 107 13.67 -8.81 -12.78
C ALA A 107 15.19 -8.95 -12.52
N GLY A 108 15.74 -8.15 -11.59
CA GLY A 108 17.14 -8.29 -11.17
C GLY A 108 17.45 -9.65 -10.52
N PHE A 109 16.52 -10.18 -9.73
CA PHE A 109 16.66 -11.49 -9.09
C PHE A 109 16.67 -12.61 -10.13
N THR A 110 15.72 -12.61 -11.08
CA THR A 110 15.67 -13.61 -12.14
C THR A 110 16.91 -13.54 -13.04
N ARG A 111 17.37 -12.33 -13.43
CA ARG A 111 18.61 -12.18 -14.21
C ARG A 111 19.84 -12.71 -13.47
N ALA A 112 19.92 -12.52 -12.15
CA ALA A 112 21.00 -13.07 -11.34
C ALA A 112 20.97 -14.61 -11.32
N LEU A 113 19.79 -15.21 -11.18
CA LEU A 113 19.62 -16.67 -11.24
C LEU A 113 20.08 -17.26 -12.58
N ASN A 114 19.91 -16.56 -13.71
CA ASN A 114 20.38 -17.01 -15.03
C ASN A 114 21.88 -17.35 -15.05
N LEU A 115 22.65 -16.71 -14.17
CA LEU A 115 24.11 -16.82 -14.06
C LEU A 115 24.55 -17.80 -12.96
N MET A 116 23.61 -18.53 -12.36
CA MET A 116 23.90 -19.55 -11.35
C MET A 116 23.82 -20.94 -11.96
N GLY A 117 24.43 -21.94 -11.31
CA GLY A 117 24.29 -23.37 -11.63
C GLY A 117 23.55 -24.14 -10.53
N GLU A 118 23.13 -25.38 -10.83
CA GLU A 118 22.56 -26.27 -9.81
C GLU A 118 23.61 -26.57 -8.73
N GLY A 119 23.20 -26.56 -7.46
CA GLY A 119 24.08 -26.75 -6.30
C GLY A 119 24.91 -25.52 -5.93
N GLU A 120 24.79 -24.42 -6.66
CA GLU A 120 25.56 -23.21 -6.39
C GLU A 120 24.96 -22.37 -5.26
N ASN A 121 25.83 -21.83 -4.40
CA ASN A 121 25.50 -20.82 -3.39
C ASN A 121 26.19 -19.49 -3.74
N LYS A 122 25.43 -18.42 -3.96
CA LYS A 122 25.98 -17.10 -4.25
C LYS A 122 25.27 -16.01 -3.48
N THR A 123 26.01 -14.95 -3.19
CA THR A 123 25.43 -13.68 -2.74
C THR A 123 25.59 -12.63 -3.82
N PHE A 124 24.51 -11.89 -4.09
CA PHE A 124 24.52 -10.75 -5.01
C PHE A 124 23.65 -9.61 -4.47
N THR A 125 23.91 -8.40 -4.95
CA THR A 125 23.16 -7.21 -4.56
C THR A 125 22.41 -6.66 -5.76
N LEU A 126 21.12 -6.37 -5.58
CA LEU A 126 20.31 -5.64 -6.54
C LEU A 126 20.26 -4.18 -6.14
N ALA A 127 20.53 -3.29 -7.10
CA ALA A 127 20.26 -1.87 -6.95
C ALA A 127 18.74 -1.65 -6.87
N ALA A 128 18.33 -0.52 -6.31
CA ALA A 128 16.91 -0.18 -6.15
C ALA A 128 16.12 -0.26 -7.47
N ALA A 129 16.70 0.21 -8.58
CA ALA A 129 16.08 0.16 -9.92
C ALA A 129 15.80 -1.27 -10.43
N ASP A 130 16.57 -2.26 -9.97
CA ASP A 130 16.42 -3.68 -10.32
C ASP A 130 15.55 -4.46 -9.32
N ALA A 131 15.11 -3.79 -8.27
CA ALA A 131 14.31 -4.31 -7.17
C ALA A 131 12.95 -3.60 -7.11
N TYR A 132 12.68 -2.83 -6.05
CA TYR A 132 11.40 -2.18 -5.81
C TYR A 132 11.32 -0.73 -6.34
N GLY A 133 12.25 -0.35 -7.22
CA GLY A 133 12.33 0.97 -7.82
C GLY A 133 13.15 1.96 -7.00
N VAL A 134 13.56 3.04 -7.65
CA VAL A 134 14.20 4.18 -6.99
C VAL A 134 13.18 4.90 -6.13
N TYR A 135 13.62 5.45 -5.00
CA TYR A 135 12.79 6.31 -4.18
C TYR A 135 12.36 7.54 -4.98
N ASP A 136 11.07 7.85 -4.99
CA ASP A 136 10.50 8.96 -5.73
C ASP A 136 9.97 10.03 -4.77
N PRO A 137 10.65 11.18 -4.64
CA PRO A 137 10.20 12.29 -3.81
C PRO A 137 8.82 12.85 -4.22
N GLN A 138 8.39 12.65 -5.47
CA GLN A 138 7.07 13.10 -5.93
C GLN A 138 5.92 12.26 -5.37
N LYS A 139 6.22 11.08 -4.80
CA LYS A 139 5.25 10.26 -4.05
C LYS A 139 5.15 10.64 -2.58
N VAL A 140 5.84 11.71 -2.16
CA VAL A 140 5.67 12.34 -0.86
C VAL A 140 4.72 13.53 -1.00
N SER A 141 3.64 13.52 -0.22
CA SER A 141 2.59 14.52 -0.29
C SER A 141 2.21 15.04 1.10
N SER A 142 1.95 16.34 1.19
CA SER A 142 1.33 16.95 2.37
C SER A 142 -0.17 17.10 2.13
N ILE A 143 -0.98 16.61 3.07
CA ILE A 143 -2.44 16.73 3.05
C ILE A 143 -2.92 17.51 4.28
N PRO A 144 -4.07 18.21 4.21
CA PRO A 144 -4.69 18.80 5.39
C PRO A 144 -4.92 17.75 6.49
N ARG A 145 -4.80 18.17 7.75
CA ARG A 145 -5.16 17.35 8.91
C ARG A 145 -6.66 17.43 9.22
N PHE A 146 -7.28 18.56 8.90
CA PHE A 146 -8.68 18.86 9.20
C PHE A 146 -9.48 19.07 7.91
N TYR A 147 -10.68 18.49 7.87
CA TYR A 147 -11.58 18.51 6.73
C TYR A 147 -12.93 19.03 7.17
N THR A 148 -13.25 20.27 6.78
CA THR A 148 -14.54 20.90 7.11
C THR A 148 -15.51 20.77 5.95
N GLN A 149 -16.74 20.38 6.26
CA GLN A 149 -17.81 20.24 5.28
C GLN A 149 -19.16 20.67 5.85
N SER A 150 -20.13 20.87 4.94
CA SER A 150 -21.52 21.14 5.30
C SER A 150 -22.14 19.95 6.04
N LEU A 151 -23.01 20.25 7.02
CA LEU A 151 -23.92 19.26 7.61
C LEU A 151 -25.06 18.88 6.67
N TYR A 152 -25.28 19.68 5.62
CA TYR A 152 -26.34 19.49 4.65
C TYR A 152 -25.78 18.95 3.35
N ASP A 153 -26.49 17.99 2.76
CA ASP A 153 -26.18 17.43 1.45
C ASP A 153 -27.46 17.26 0.63
N GLU A 154 -27.34 17.38 -0.69
CA GLU A 154 -28.44 17.23 -1.63
C GLU A 154 -28.28 15.94 -2.42
N VAL A 155 -29.19 15.00 -2.18
CA VAL A 155 -29.14 13.66 -2.75
C VAL A 155 -30.28 13.51 -3.77
N PRO A 156 -30.03 13.07 -5.01
CA PRO A 156 -31.08 12.91 -6.01
C PRO A 156 -32.20 11.96 -5.55
N VAL A 157 -33.46 12.29 -5.82
CA VAL A 157 -34.62 11.44 -5.49
C VAL A 157 -34.45 10.02 -6.05
N ALA A 158 -33.85 9.89 -7.23
CA ALA A 158 -33.53 8.61 -7.86
C ALA A 158 -32.71 7.68 -6.96
N TYR A 159 -31.83 8.22 -6.10
CA TYR A 159 -31.04 7.44 -5.15
C TYR A 159 -31.92 6.65 -4.19
N PHE A 160 -32.93 7.32 -3.62
CA PHE A 160 -33.82 6.77 -2.61
C PHE A 160 -34.81 5.80 -3.22
N THR A 161 -35.41 6.18 -4.35
CA THR A 161 -36.37 5.34 -5.09
C THR A 161 -35.71 4.03 -5.54
N ALA A 162 -34.49 4.09 -6.09
CA ALA A 162 -33.75 2.90 -6.52
C ALA A 162 -33.43 1.92 -5.39
N ARG A 163 -33.44 2.38 -4.13
CA ARG A 163 -33.12 1.58 -2.94
C ARG A 163 -34.31 1.32 -2.04
N ASN A 164 -35.51 1.73 -2.47
CA ASN A 164 -36.74 1.65 -1.69
C ASN A 164 -36.60 2.27 -0.28
N VAL A 165 -35.99 3.46 -0.23
CA VAL A 165 -35.73 4.20 1.00
C VAL A 165 -36.75 5.32 1.12
N SER A 166 -37.41 5.44 2.29
CA SER A 166 -38.28 6.59 2.57
C SER A 166 -37.47 7.88 2.68
N TYR A 167 -37.98 8.95 2.07
CA TYR A 167 -37.40 10.29 2.13
C TYR A 167 -38.43 11.37 2.47
N ALA A 168 -39.50 11.01 3.21
CA ALA A 168 -40.38 12.01 3.78
C ALA A 168 -39.61 12.91 4.75
N VAL A 169 -39.90 14.22 4.76
CA VAL A 169 -39.29 15.17 5.71
C VAL A 169 -39.48 14.67 7.14
N GLY A 170 -38.41 14.70 7.94
CA GLY A 170 -38.35 14.14 9.29
C GLY A 170 -37.93 12.67 9.36
N THR A 171 -37.76 11.97 8.22
CA THR A 171 -37.27 10.59 8.22
C THR A 171 -35.82 10.53 8.70
N ASN A 172 -35.54 9.65 9.67
CA ASN A 172 -34.18 9.32 10.09
C ASN A 172 -33.58 8.24 9.19
N LEU A 173 -32.40 8.52 8.67
CA LEU A 173 -31.61 7.66 7.81
C LEU A 173 -30.45 7.14 8.66
N THR A 174 -30.48 5.85 9.00
CA THR A 174 -29.44 5.24 9.84
C THR A 174 -28.42 4.47 9.00
N SER A 175 -27.15 4.57 9.37
CA SER A 175 -26.05 3.90 8.69
C SER A 175 -25.10 3.21 9.66
N SER A 176 -24.78 1.95 9.38
CA SER A 176 -23.75 1.23 10.12
C SER A 176 -22.32 1.54 9.65
N ALA A 177 -22.17 2.30 8.56
CA ALA A 177 -20.88 2.56 7.90
C ALA A 177 -20.57 4.05 7.76
N TYR A 178 -21.54 4.93 8.05
CA TYR A 178 -21.47 6.37 7.83
C TYR A 178 -22.23 7.11 8.93
N LEU A 179 -22.27 8.45 8.83
CA LEU A 179 -23.05 9.29 9.73
C LEU A 179 -24.54 9.08 9.51
N ASP A 180 -25.29 9.01 10.61
CA ASP A 180 -26.75 9.10 10.58
C ASP A 180 -27.18 10.49 10.07
N ALA A 181 -28.37 10.56 9.47
CA ALA A 181 -28.91 11.80 8.93
C ALA A 181 -30.42 11.88 9.06
N THR A 182 -30.97 13.10 8.95
CA THR A 182 -32.42 13.33 8.87
C THR A 182 -32.76 14.03 7.57
N VAL A 183 -33.87 13.64 6.93
CA VAL A 183 -34.40 14.39 5.78
C VAL A 183 -35.00 15.70 6.26
N VAL A 184 -34.48 16.82 5.76
CA VAL A 184 -34.94 18.17 6.15
C VAL A 184 -35.75 18.87 5.07
N ASN A 185 -35.60 18.46 3.81
CA ASN A 185 -36.38 18.96 2.69
C ASN A 185 -36.46 17.91 1.58
N ALA A 186 -37.53 17.92 0.79
CA ALA A 186 -37.66 17.08 -0.38
C ALA A 186 -38.40 17.84 -1.49
N THR A 187 -37.82 17.81 -2.70
CA THR A 187 -38.42 18.32 -3.93
C THR A 187 -38.72 17.15 -4.88
N ASN A 188 -39.15 17.45 -6.10
CA ASN A 188 -39.34 16.41 -7.12
C ASN A 188 -38.01 15.78 -7.59
N ASP A 189 -36.89 16.53 -7.49
CA ASP A 189 -35.61 16.13 -8.07
C ASP A 189 -34.57 15.74 -7.00
N THR A 190 -34.56 16.45 -5.87
CA THR A 190 -33.56 16.29 -4.81
C THR A 190 -34.17 16.19 -3.41
N VAL A 191 -33.47 15.49 -2.53
CA VAL A 191 -33.75 15.40 -1.10
C VAL A 191 -32.58 16.01 -0.35
N THR A 192 -32.85 17.01 0.49
CA THR A 192 -31.82 17.57 1.38
C THR A 192 -31.80 16.76 2.67
N ILE A 193 -30.63 16.23 3.01
CA ILE A 193 -30.37 15.56 4.28
C ILE A 193 -29.51 16.43 5.18
N LYS A 194 -29.68 16.30 6.50
CA LYS A 194 -28.80 16.88 7.52
C LYS A 194 -28.14 15.76 8.31
N TYR A 195 -26.81 15.67 8.27
CA TYR A 195 -26.03 14.73 9.07
C TYR A 195 -26.15 15.04 10.57
N GLN A 196 -26.03 13.99 11.38
CA GLN A 196 -26.10 14.03 12.84
C GLN A 196 -24.81 13.49 13.49
N PRO A 197 -23.64 14.07 13.20
CA PRO A 197 -22.40 13.67 13.88
C PRO A 197 -22.42 14.10 15.35
N PHE A 198 -21.60 13.44 16.16
CA PHE A 198 -21.26 13.92 17.50
C PHE A 198 -19.75 14.07 17.63
N ILE A 199 -19.31 15.04 18.44
CA ILE A 199 -17.89 15.26 18.71
C ILE A 199 -17.28 14.00 19.31
N ASN A 200 -16.04 13.70 18.92
CA ASN A 200 -15.28 12.51 19.26
C ASN A 200 -15.76 11.20 18.61
N GLN A 201 -16.80 11.23 17.77
CA GLN A 201 -17.17 10.09 16.94
C GLN A 201 -16.00 9.70 16.04
N THR A 202 -15.60 8.43 16.08
CA THR A 202 -14.53 7.88 15.25
C THR A 202 -15.09 7.06 14.09
N PHE A 203 -14.41 7.11 12.96
CA PHE A 203 -14.77 6.38 11.75
C PHE A 203 -13.53 6.20 10.88
N THR A 204 -13.67 5.48 9.78
CA THR A 204 -12.58 5.23 8.84
C THR A 204 -13.03 5.57 7.43
N VAL A 205 -12.31 6.47 6.76
CA VAL A 205 -12.56 6.84 5.38
C VAL A 205 -11.35 6.44 4.55
N ASN A 206 -11.60 5.68 3.49
CA ASN A 206 -10.54 5.17 2.61
C ASN A 206 -9.36 4.49 3.38
N GLY A 207 -9.67 3.78 4.46
CA GLY A 207 -8.67 3.11 5.31
C GLY A 207 -7.87 4.04 6.25
N LEU A 208 -8.19 5.32 6.31
CA LEU A 208 -7.60 6.29 7.22
C LEU A 208 -8.51 6.52 8.43
N PRO A 209 -7.99 6.43 9.68
CA PRO A 209 -8.76 6.72 10.88
C PRO A 209 -9.01 8.22 11.04
N GLU A 210 -10.26 8.56 11.34
CA GLU A 210 -10.72 9.93 11.52
C GLU A 210 -11.58 10.08 12.78
N GLN A 211 -11.68 11.31 13.27
CA GLN A 211 -12.56 11.69 14.37
C GLN A 211 -13.25 13.03 14.12
N MET A 212 -14.51 13.15 14.53
CA MET A 212 -15.21 14.44 14.55
C MET A 212 -14.61 15.37 15.61
N SER A 213 -13.97 16.45 15.17
CA SER A 213 -13.31 17.44 16.04
C SER A 213 -14.19 18.66 16.32
N PHE A 214 -15.10 19.00 15.39
CA PHE A 214 -15.98 20.15 15.53
C PHE A 214 -17.31 19.93 14.81
N VAL A 215 -18.40 20.41 15.42
CA VAL A 215 -19.74 20.41 14.82
C VAL A 215 -20.44 21.70 15.27
N ASN A 216 -21.04 22.43 14.33
CA ASN A 216 -21.94 23.54 14.59
C ASN A 216 -23.25 23.36 13.83
N ASP A 217 -24.11 24.38 13.76
CA ASP A 217 -25.44 24.25 13.14
C ASP A 217 -25.41 23.97 11.62
N THR A 218 -24.29 24.29 10.96
CA THR A 218 -24.16 24.29 9.49
C THR A 218 -23.05 23.40 8.95
N SER A 219 -22.06 23.05 9.77
CA SER A 219 -20.84 22.40 9.34
C SER A 219 -20.27 21.44 10.39
N MET A 220 -19.45 20.52 9.91
CA MET A 220 -18.68 19.59 10.71
C MET A 220 -17.24 19.54 10.22
N THR A 221 -16.31 19.26 11.12
CA THR A 221 -14.88 19.08 10.82
C THR A 221 -14.41 17.72 11.30
N ALA A 222 -13.86 16.93 10.38
CA ALA A 222 -13.15 15.70 10.68
C ALA A 222 -11.65 15.96 10.83
N GLU A 223 -11.02 15.28 11.77
CA GLU A 223 -9.57 15.26 11.99
C GLU A 223 -9.01 13.89 11.64
N LEU A 224 -7.93 13.85 10.86
CA LEU A 224 -7.15 12.65 10.60
C LEU A 224 -6.27 12.29 11.80
N LEU A 225 -6.40 11.05 12.29
CA LEU A 225 -5.67 10.54 13.46
C LEU A 225 -4.49 9.64 13.06
N LEU A 226 -3.64 10.14 12.17
CA LEU A 226 -2.49 9.38 11.68
C LEU A 226 -1.30 9.48 12.64
N VAL A 227 -0.56 8.38 12.81
CA VAL A 227 0.61 8.29 13.69
C VAL A 227 1.90 8.26 12.83
N PRO A 228 2.89 9.15 13.07
CA PRO A 228 4.19 9.08 12.39
C PRO A 228 4.85 7.70 12.53
N GLY A 229 5.39 7.19 11.43
CA GLY A 229 5.98 5.85 11.33
C GLY A 229 4.98 4.73 11.05
N THR A 230 3.67 4.98 11.14
CA THR A 230 2.64 3.98 10.84
C THR A 230 2.32 3.95 9.34
N ARG A 231 2.14 2.74 8.80
CA ARG A 231 1.61 2.54 7.45
C ARG A 231 0.10 2.30 7.50
N TYR A 232 -0.63 2.96 6.62
CA TYR A 232 -2.06 2.78 6.43
C TYR A 232 -2.33 2.20 5.04
N VAL A 233 -3.38 1.40 4.91
CA VAL A 233 -3.85 0.87 3.63
C VAL A 233 -4.98 1.76 3.13
N THR A 234 -4.76 2.44 2.02
CA THR A 234 -5.77 3.23 1.32
C THR A 234 -6.24 2.52 0.06
N GLN A 235 -7.40 2.88 -0.48
CA GLN A 235 -7.86 2.40 -1.78
C GLN A 235 -7.62 3.47 -2.85
N GLY A 236 -7.06 3.03 -3.98
CA GLY A 236 -7.00 3.81 -5.21
C GLY A 236 -8.38 3.99 -5.83
N SER A 237 -8.47 4.84 -6.86
CA SER A 237 -9.73 5.09 -7.58
C SER A 237 -10.30 3.84 -8.28
N ASP A 238 -9.46 2.85 -8.54
CA ASP A 238 -9.79 1.54 -9.11
C ASP A 238 -10.12 0.48 -8.04
N GLY A 239 -10.08 0.84 -6.76
CA GLY A 239 -10.26 -0.07 -5.62
C GLY A 239 -8.99 -0.83 -5.23
N THR A 240 -7.86 -0.61 -5.90
CA THR A 240 -6.59 -1.27 -5.58
C THR A 240 -6.07 -0.78 -4.23
N PRO A 241 -5.67 -1.67 -3.30
CA PRO A 241 -5.07 -1.25 -2.05
C PRO A 241 -3.66 -0.69 -2.27
N HIS A 242 -3.36 0.46 -1.66
CA HIS A 242 -2.06 1.11 -1.62
C HIS A 242 -1.62 1.31 -0.18
N GLN A 243 -0.33 1.23 0.09
CA GLN A 243 0.21 1.52 1.42
C GLN A 243 0.87 2.89 1.43
N VAL A 244 0.49 3.72 2.39
CA VAL A 244 1.12 5.03 2.65
C VAL A 244 1.75 5.03 4.04
N LEU A 245 2.95 5.58 4.16
CA LEU A 245 3.66 5.80 5.41
C LEU A 245 3.43 7.23 5.89
N THR A 246 3.01 7.40 7.13
CA THR A 246 2.96 8.73 7.75
C THR A 246 4.37 9.15 8.15
N LEU A 247 4.93 10.17 7.50
CA LEU A 247 6.25 10.70 7.85
C LEU A 247 6.18 11.67 9.03
N ALA A 248 5.21 12.58 9.01
CA ALA A 248 5.08 13.62 10.01
C ALA A 248 3.62 14.09 10.13
N VAL A 249 3.25 14.48 11.35
CA VAL A 249 1.98 15.15 11.65
C VAL A 249 2.29 16.45 12.37
N ASN A 250 1.70 17.55 11.92
CA ASN A 250 1.77 18.84 12.59
C ASN A 250 0.36 19.39 12.84
N ASP A 251 0.25 20.63 13.29
CA ASP A 251 -1.02 21.23 13.72
C ASP A 251 -2.02 21.44 12.58
N THR A 252 -1.59 21.40 11.31
CA THR A 252 -2.48 21.72 10.16
C THR A 252 -2.44 20.70 9.04
N SER A 253 -1.40 19.87 9.00
CA SER A 253 -1.09 19.00 7.86
C SER A 253 -0.44 17.70 8.30
N ILE A 254 -0.53 16.70 7.42
CA ILE A 254 0.10 15.40 7.54
C ILE A 254 0.94 15.15 6.29
N THR A 255 2.17 14.70 6.47
CA THR A 255 3.06 14.30 5.38
C THR A 255 2.99 12.78 5.23
N LEU A 256 2.63 12.33 4.03
CA LEU A 256 2.53 10.93 3.65
C LEU A 256 3.56 10.58 2.58
N ASP A 257 4.12 9.38 2.68
CA ASP A 257 5.01 8.78 1.69
C ASP A 257 4.38 7.52 1.13
N ALA A 258 4.09 7.54 -0.16
CA ALA A 258 3.44 6.44 -0.85
C ALA A 258 4.41 5.58 -1.69
N ASN A 259 5.71 5.71 -1.46
CA ASN A 259 6.70 4.80 -2.01
C ASN A 259 6.53 3.37 -1.43
N HIS A 260 6.96 2.39 -2.22
CA HIS A 260 7.12 1.02 -1.73
C HIS A 260 8.03 1.00 -0.49
N PRO A 261 7.78 0.17 0.53
CA PRO A 261 8.60 0.12 1.75
C PRO A 261 10.11 -0.07 1.51
N LEU A 262 10.46 -0.71 0.40
CA LEU A 262 11.84 -0.99 -0.03
C LEU A 262 12.34 -0.11 -1.18
N ALA A 263 11.57 0.92 -1.59
CA ALA A 263 12.01 1.84 -2.63
C ALA A 263 13.31 2.56 -2.21
N GLY A 264 14.24 2.69 -3.16
CA GLY A 264 15.57 3.27 -2.90
C GLY A 264 16.53 2.38 -2.10
N LYS A 265 16.10 1.19 -1.65
CA LYS A 265 16.97 0.24 -0.94
C LYS A 265 17.65 -0.71 -1.92
N SER A 266 18.94 -0.96 -1.68
CA SER A 266 19.64 -2.09 -2.29
C SER A 266 19.30 -3.38 -1.53
N LEU A 267 19.10 -4.47 -2.27
CA LEU A 267 18.71 -5.76 -1.72
C LEU A 267 19.86 -6.75 -1.86
N ALA A 268 20.35 -7.31 -0.76
CA ALA A 268 21.39 -8.34 -0.79
C ALA A 268 20.74 -9.73 -0.66
N PHE A 269 20.81 -10.53 -1.71
CA PHE A 269 20.31 -11.90 -1.70
C PHE A 269 21.46 -12.88 -1.53
N THR A 270 21.34 -13.81 -0.60
CA THR A 270 22.09 -15.07 -0.60
C THR A 270 21.16 -16.15 -1.14
N VAL A 271 21.56 -16.83 -2.21
CA VAL A 271 20.72 -17.81 -2.92
C VAL A 271 21.46 -19.14 -3.03
N PHE A 272 20.74 -20.23 -2.78
CA PHE A 272 21.19 -21.58 -3.06
C PHE A 272 20.27 -22.25 -4.09
N VAL A 273 20.80 -22.65 -5.24
CA VAL A 273 20.01 -23.35 -6.28
C VAL A 273 19.95 -24.83 -5.93
N ARG A 274 18.79 -25.29 -5.46
CA ARG A 274 18.55 -26.68 -5.09
C ARG A 274 18.51 -27.60 -6.30
N LYS A 275 17.80 -27.16 -7.34
CA LYS A 275 17.52 -27.96 -8.54
C LYS A 275 17.18 -27.07 -9.72
N ILE A 276 17.54 -27.51 -10.92
CA ILE A 276 17.12 -26.93 -12.19
C ILE A 276 16.35 -28.00 -12.97
N GLN A 277 15.13 -27.68 -13.38
CA GLN A 277 14.40 -28.41 -14.39
C GLN A 277 14.56 -27.68 -15.72
N LYS A 278 15.11 -28.38 -16.72
CA LYS A 278 15.23 -27.85 -18.08
C LYS A 278 13.86 -27.80 -18.77
N ALA A 279 13.69 -26.81 -19.64
CA ALA A 279 12.52 -26.66 -20.52
C ALA A 279 12.29 -27.89 -21.41
#